data_AF-A0A443RXL4-F1
#
_entry.id   AF-A0A443RXL4-F1
#
_cell.length_a   1.000
_cell.length_b   1.000
_cell.length_c   1.000
_cell.angle_alpha   90.00
_cell.angle_beta   90.00
_cell.angle_gamma   90.00
#
_symmetry.space_group_name_H-M   'P 1'
#
loop_
_entity.id
_entity.type
_entity.pdbx_description
1 polymer ?
#
loop_
_entity_poly.entity_id
_entity_poly.type
_entity_poly.pdbx_seq_one_letter_code
_entity_poly.pdbx_strand_id
1 'polypeptide(L)'
;MIAPGSNCKVAKANSKEYTTMSGTSFSAPYVAGVAAMYYAENLSLTPGQLAQKLIDTAKNSKIKGLFGIPISHTPNRRIYKACDA
;
A
#
# COMPACT_ATOMS: atom_id res chain seq x y z
N MET A 1 -0.49 -4.10 -6.84
CA MET A 1 -0.25 -2.71 -6.36
C MET A 1 0.93 -2.72 -5.39
N ILE A 2 1.52 -1.56 -5.11
CA ILE A 2 2.67 -1.38 -4.23
C ILE A 2 2.34 -0.37 -3.12
N ALA A 3 3.05 -0.45 -1.99
CA ALA A 3 2.94 0.50 -0.89
C ALA A 3 4.33 0.78 -0.28
N PRO A 4 4.50 1.80 0.57
CA PRO A 4 5.75 2.00 1.31
C PRO A 4 6.13 0.75 2.11
N GLY A 5 7.38 0.34 2.03
CA GLY A 5 7.90 -0.85 2.73
C GLY A 5 9.40 -0.83 2.94
N SER A 6 10.05 0.30 2.67
CA SER A 6 11.48 0.49 2.87
C SER A 6 11.68 1.66 3.83
N ASN A 7 12.61 1.50 4.77
CA ASN A 7 12.91 2.46 5.82
C ASN A 7 11.65 2.93 6.57
N CYS A 8 10.74 1.99 6.85
CA CYS A 8 9.52 2.28 7.58
C CYS A 8 9.83 2.43 9.07
N LYS A 9 9.46 3.58 9.63
CA LYS A 9 9.48 3.79 11.09
C LYS A 9 8.32 3.02 11.72
N VAL A 10 8.63 2.09 12.60
CA VAL A 10 7.69 1.13 13.19
C VAL A 10 7.95 0.99 14.69
N ALA A 11 6.90 0.65 15.45
CA ALA A 11 7.06 0.39 16.88
C ALA A 11 7.97 -0.83 17.09
N LYS A 12 8.93 -0.71 18.00
CA LYS A 12 9.84 -1.81 18.35
C LYS A 12 9.15 -2.71 19.37
N ALA A 13 9.09 -4.01 19.09
CA ALA A 13 8.51 -4.99 19.99
C ALA A 13 9.20 -4.94 21.37
N ASN A 14 8.41 -5.05 22.44
CA ASN A 14 8.87 -5.03 23.83
C ASN A 14 9.56 -3.72 24.26
N SER A 15 9.31 -2.61 23.58
CA SER A 15 9.76 -1.29 24.04
C SER A 15 8.76 -0.18 23.69
N LYS A 16 9.01 1.03 24.20
CA LYS A 16 8.29 2.26 23.83
C LYS A 16 8.99 3.02 22.70
N GLU A 17 9.97 2.39 22.06
CA GLU A 17 10.81 3.01 21.03
C GLU A 17 10.28 2.70 19.63
N TYR A 18 10.80 3.45 18.67
CA TYR A 18 10.64 3.14 17.26
C TYR A 18 11.93 2.56 16.71
N THR A 19 11.80 1.66 15.75
CA THR A 19 12.90 1.17 14.92
C THR A 19 12.57 1.40 13.45
N THR A 20 13.56 1.28 12.60
CA THR A 20 13.41 1.38 11.14
C THR A 20 13.55 -0.01 10.55
N MET A 21 12.52 -0.48 9.85
CA MET A 21 12.51 -1.79 9.20
C MET A 21 12.06 -1.69 7.74
N SER A 22 12.50 -2.66 6.94
CA SER A 22 12.17 -2.77 5.52
C SER A 22 11.68 -4.18 5.23
N GLY A 23 10.69 -4.31 4.34
CA GLY A 23 10.11 -5.59 3.95
C GLY A 23 8.68 -5.44 3.42
N THR A 24 8.25 -6.42 2.61
CA THR A 24 6.87 -6.47 2.09
C THR A 24 5.84 -6.62 3.21
N SER A 25 6.21 -7.26 4.32
CA SER A 25 5.40 -7.33 5.55
C SER A 25 5.03 -5.96 6.10
N PHE A 26 5.85 -4.94 5.84
CA PHE A 26 5.56 -3.56 6.25
C PHE A 26 4.75 -2.79 5.21
N SER A 27 4.71 -3.24 3.94
CA SER A 27 3.80 -2.70 2.92
C SER A 27 2.36 -3.19 3.05
N ALA A 28 2.17 -4.45 3.46
CA ALA A 28 0.85 -5.04 3.66
C ALA A 28 -0.08 -4.21 4.59
N PRO A 29 0.35 -3.76 5.79
CA PRO A 29 -0.51 -2.98 6.67
C PRO A 29 -0.88 -1.60 6.10
N TYR A 30 -0.08 -0.98 5.22
CA TYR A 30 -0.49 0.25 4.53
C TYR A 30 -1.68 0.01 3.59
N VAL A 31 -1.65 -1.07 2.82
CA VAL A 31 -2.77 -1.43 1.93
C VAL A 31 -4.00 -1.78 2.76
N ALA A 32 -3.84 -2.52 3.85
CA ALA A 32 -4.92 -2.86 4.77
C ALA A 32 -5.56 -1.60 5.38
N GLY A 33 -4.76 -0.61 5.79
CA GLY A 33 -5.28 0.66 6.32
C GLY A 33 -6.12 1.43 5.29
N VAL A 34 -5.64 1.55 4.05
CA VAL A 34 -6.41 2.22 2.98
C VAL A 34 -7.69 1.44 2.65
N ALA A 35 -7.62 0.10 2.61
CA ALA A 35 -8.79 -0.75 2.40
C ALA A 35 -9.83 -0.56 3.52
N ALA A 36 -9.39 -0.52 4.78
CA ALA A 36 -10.26 -0.27 5.92
C ALA A 36 -10.93 1.11 5.83
N MET A 37 -10.20 2.14 5.39
CA MET A 37 -10.77 3.47 5.19
C MET A 37 -11.84 3.49 4.10
N TYR A 38 -11.64 2.80 2.97
CA TYR A 38 -12.68 2.71 1.93
C TYR A 38 -13.87 1.86 2.36
N TYR A 39 -13.63 0.83 3.16
CA TYR A 39 -14.69 0.01 3.73
C TYR A 39 -15.52 0.79 4.75
N ALA A 40 -14.88 1.63 5.58
CA ALA A 40 -15.56 2.50 6.53
C ALA A 40 -16.49 3.52 5.87
N GLU A 41 -16.15 4.02 4.67
CA GLU A 41 -17.02 4.88 3.87
C GLU A 41 -18.25 4.16 3.31
N ASN A 42 -18.12 2.86 3.01
CA ASN A 42 -19.21 2.04 2.48
C ASN A 42 -19.07 0.59 2.93
N LEU A 43 -19.79 0.24 4.00
CA LEU A 43 -19.77 -1.09 4.61
C LEU A 43 -20.43 -2.18 3.74
N SER A 44 -21.14 -1.80 2.68
CA SER A 44 -21.75 -2.77 1.75
C SER A 44 -20.80 -3.20 0.62
N LEU A 45 -19.56 -2.70 0.60
CA LEU A 45 -18.57 -3.10 -0.40
C LEU A 45 -18.23 -4.58 -0.24
N THR A 46 -18.36 -5.34 -1.33
CA THR A 46 -17.83 -6.70 -1.40
C THR A 46 -16.30 -6.68 -1.48
N PRO A 47 -15.61 -7.78 -1.13
CA PRO A 47 -14.15 -7.88 -1.30
C PRO A 47 -13.67 -7.57 -2.72
N GLY A 48 -14.42 -8.00 -3.74
CA GLY A 48 -14.11 -7.72 -5.15
C GLY A 48 -14.24 -6.23 -5.49
N GLN A 49 -15.31 -5.57 -5.05
CA GLN A 49 -15.50 -4.13 -5.26
C GLN A 49 -14.45 -3.32 -4.51
N LEU A 50 -14.07 -3.73 -3.30
CA LEU A 50 -13.01 -3.08 -2.53
C LEU A 50 -11.65 -3.22 -3.22
N ALA A 51 -11.33 -4.42 -3.71
CA ALA A 51 -10.11 -4.66 -4.48
C ALA A 51 -10.06 -3.78 -5.74
N GLN A 52 -11.18 -3.65 -6.45
CA GLN A 52 -11.29 -2.79 -7.63
C GLN A 52 -11.12 -1.31 -7.26
N LYS A 53 -11.79 -0.84 -6.20
CA LYS A 53 -11.66 0.54 -5.71
C LYS A 53 -10.21 0.87 -5.31
N LEU A 54 -9.49 -0.07 -4.70
CA LEU A 54 -8.06 0.10 -4.39
C LEU A 54 -7.20 0.19 -5.65
N ILE A 55 -7.50 -0.60 -6.68
CA ILE A 55 -6.79 -0.59 -7.96
C ILE A 55 -7.04 0.72 -8.73
N ASP A 56 -8.28 1.21 -8.73
CA ASP A 56 -8.70 2.40 -9.49
C ASP A 56 -8.22 3.69 -8.85
N THR A 57 -8.13 3.72 -7.52
CA THR A 57 -7.65 4.90 -6.77
C THR A 57 -6.12 4.93 -6.59
N ALA A 58 -5.43 3.82 -6.90
CA ALA A 58 -3.98 3.76 -6.85
C ALA A 58 -3.35 4.63 -7.94
N LYS A 59 -2.35 5.44 -7.56
CA LYS A 59 -1.62 6.32 -8.48
C LYS A 59 -0.58 5.55 -9.28
N ASN A 60 -0.34 5.99 -10.52
CA ASN A 60 0.80 5.50 -11.30
C ASN A 60 2.10 5.68 -10.51
N SER A 61 2.87 4.62 -10.41
CA SER A 61 4.18 4.64 -9.78
C SER A 61 5.28 4.82 -10.82
N LYS A 62 6.45 5.27 -10.36
CA LYS A 62 7.64 5.49 -11.19
C LYS A 62 8.62 4.32 -11.10
N ILE A 63 8.15 3.11 -10.76
CA ILE A 63 9.03 1.93 -10.76
C ILE A 63 9.48 1.67 -12.19
N LYS A 64 10.78 1.46 -12.34
CA LYS A 64 11.42 1.07 -13.58
C LYS A 64 11.95 -0.36 -13.44
N GLY A 65 12.10 -1.02 -14.58
CA GLY A 65 12.80 -2.29 -14.68
C GLY A 65 14.23 -2.24 -14.17
N LEU A 66 14.70 -3.36 -13.62
CA LEU A 66 16.09 -3.54 -13.24
C LEU A 66 16.85 -4.21 -14.39
N PHE A 67 18.09 -3.81 -14.65
CA PHE A 67 18.93 -4.35 -15.74
C PHE A 67 18.28 -4.28 -17.14
N GLY A 68 17.42 -3.28 -17.39
CA GLY A 68 16.72 -3.13 -18.67
C GLY A 68 15.56 -4.12 -18.88
N ILE A 69 15.25 -4.96 -17.90
CA ILE A 69 14.12 -5.90 -17.96
C ILE A 69 12.81 -5.12 -17.70
N PRO A 70 11.88 -5.03 -18.67
CA PRO A 70 10.63 -4.30 -18.48
C PRO A 70 9.75 -4.97 -17.41
N ILE A 71 9.01 -4.17 -16.65
CA ILE A 71 8.10 -4.62 -15.58
C ILE A 71 6.67 -4.90 -16.09
N SER A 72 6.55 -5.45 -17.30
CA SER A 72 5.30 -5.56 -18.06
C SER A 72 4.16 -6.30 -17.35
N HIS A 73 4.47 -7.23 -16.44
CA HIS A 73 3.47 -7.97 -15.65
C HIS A 73 3.29 -7.44 -14.22
N THR A 74 4.08 -6.46 -13.79
CA THR A 74 3.97 -5.88 -12.45
C THR A 74 3.06 -4.66 -12.51
N PRO A 75 1.93 -4.65 -11.78
CA PRO A 75 1.08 -3.47 -11.71
C PRO A 75 1.84 -2.29 -11.09
N ASN A 76 2.24 -1.33 -11.92
CA ASN A 76 2.98 -0.13 -11.52
C ASN A 76 2.04 0.91 -10.87
N ARG A 77 1.27 0.48 -9.87
CA ARG A 77 0.25 1.26 -9.17
C ARG A 77 0.54 1.30 -7.68
N ARG A 78 0.75 2.49 -7.13
CA ARG A 78 1.00 2.73 -5.71
C ARG A 78 -0.30 3.07 -4.99
N ILE A 79 -0.53 2.41 -3.85
CA ILE A 79 -1.66 2.72 -2.98
C ILE A 79 -1.60 4.20 -2.56
N TYR A 80 -2.72 4.88 -2.69
CA TYR A 80 -2.88 6.27 -2.29
C TYR A 80 -4.33 6.47 -1.85
N LYS A 81 -4.51 7.06 -0.67
CA LYS A 81 -5.76 7.71 -0.29
C LYS A 81 -5.44 9.19 -0.13
N ALA A 82 -6.19 10.07 -0.79
CA ALA A 82 -6.18 11.47 -0.40
C ALA A 82 -6.78 11.55 1.01
N CYS A 83 -6.10 12.21 1.94
CA CYS A 83 -6.82 12.72 3.10
C CYS A 83 -7.66 13.87 2.56
N ASP A 84 -8.99 13.73 2.57
CA ASP A 84 -9.85 14.89 2.42
C ASP A 84 -9.56 15.80 3.64
N ALA A 85 -9.24 17.06 3.35
CA ALA A 85 -8.88 18.08 4.34
C ALA A 85 -10.06 18.47 5.22
#